data_AF-A0ABD3W2D2-F1
#
_entry.id   AF-A0ABD3W2D2-F1
#
_cell.length_a   1.000
_cell.length_b   1.000
_cell.length_c   1.000
_cell.angle_alpha   90.00
_cell.angle_beta   90.00
_cell.angle_gamma   90.00
#
_symmetry.space_group_name_H-M   'P 1'
#
loop_
_entity.id
_entity.type
_entity.pdbx_description
1 polymer ?
#
loop_
_entity_poly.entity_id
_entity_poly.type
_entity_poly.pdbx_seq_one_letter_code
_entity_poly.pdbx_strand_id
1 'polypeptide(L)'
;MTWQLFISIITCLYVVGRQYEYYGENVAYRKPANQSTTYQGYNASLGVDGLISTNFDDGTCSHTDVGQNYAWWTVDLEEFYFIKFIRIYHRNGQYYENRLHGSALYAKDKDNIWTQIHFNSTWPPNEFNVSVELNKPIGGIMLNNSFLQQGAVFICVCELEAFKVIECVHDFIENGNIVVVKYGDSNQTFTFGATVNVTCDEGYRMSDDGVLTNETESTIECNVSGNWTRNLTCSVILCGSPPNIPSNSKEIITPGLAGNNTYNATITVECIEGYNYSLHEIKPLRCTSDGVWTGHLGNCNGK
;
A
#
# COMPACT_ATOMS: atom_id res chain seq x y z
N MET A 1 4.60 -20.43 -39.27
CA MET A 1 5.48 -19.44 -38.60
C MET A 1 4.69 -18.84 -37.47
N THR A 2 5.04 -19.28 -36.27
CA THR A 2 4.52 -18.90 -34.96
C THR A 2 4.94 -17.49 -34.61
N TRP A 3 4.04 -16.70 -33.99
CA TRP A 3 4.34 -15.84 -32.84
C TRP A 3 3.03 -15.59 -32.07
N GLN A 4 2.96 -16.13 -30.85
CA GLN A 4 2.08 -15.66 -29.78
C GLN A 4 2.61 -14.32 -29.24
N LEU A 5 1.77 -13.47 -28.66
CA LEU A 5 1.70 -13.24 -27.20
C LEU A 5 0.87 -11.99 -26.80
N PHE A 6 -0.01 -12.24 -25.83
CA PHE A 6 -0.60 -11.37 -24.80
C PHE A 6 -1.30 -10.05 -25.18
N ILE A 7 -2.63 -10.12 -25.26
CA ILE A 7 -3.52 -8.99 -24.94
C ILE A 7 -3.86 -9.12 -23.45
N SER A 8 -3.32 -8.21 -22.64
CA SER A 8 -3.75 -8.02 -21.25
C SER A 8 -5.16 -7.43 -21.28
N ILE A 9 -6.13 -8.19 -20.77
CA ILE A 9 -7.52 -7.75 -20.66
C ILE A 9 -7.62 -6.90 -19.39
N ILE A 10 -7.41 -5.59 -19.53
CA ILE A 10 -7.98 -4.60 -18.61
C ILE A 10 -9.18 -4.00 -19.33
N THR A 11 -10.33 -4.69 -19.24
CA THR A 11 -11.62 -4.07 -19.59
C THR A 11 -12.16 -3.40 -18.34
N CYS A 12 -11.93 -2.09 -18.27
CA CYS A 12 -12.64 -1.17 -17.40
C CYS A 12 -14.12 -1.13 -17.86
N LEU A 13 -14.99 -1.85 -17.16
CA LEU A 13 -16.44 -1.72 -17.31
C LEU A 13 -16.94 -0.73 -16.27
N TYR A 14 -17.28 0.47 -16.73
CA TYR A 14 -18.07 1.46 -16.02
C TYR A 14 -19.44 0.86 -15.65
N VAL A 15 -19.66 0.60 -14.35
CA VAL A 15 -21.00 0.47 -13.78
C VAL A 15 -21.20 1.58 -12.77
N VAL A 16 -22.31 2.29 -12.94
CA VAL A 16 -22.75 3.45 -12.16
C VAL A 16 -22.89 3.09 -10.67
N GLY A 17 -22.14 3.80 -9.81
CA GLY A 17 -22.54 4.03 -8.42
C GLY A 17 -22.27 2.95 -7.38
N ARG A 18 -21.00 2.60 -7.13
CA ARG A 18 -20.46 2.26 -5.79
C ARG A 18 -18.94 2.43 -5.81
N GLN A 19 -18.41 3.43 -5.11
CA GLN A 19 -16.98 3.47 -4.77
C GLN A 19 -16.75 2.54 -3.57
N TYR A 20 -16.39 1.27 -3.79
CA TYR A 20 -15.78 0.44 -2.74
C TYR A 20 -14.84 -0.58 -3.37
N GLU A 21 -13.62 -0.16 -3.73
CA GLU A 21 -12.52 -1.07 -4.03
C GLU A 21 -11.54 -1.03 -2.87
N TYR A 22 -11.70 -1.97 -1.94
CA TYR A 22 -10.58 -2.40 -1.11
C TYR A 22 -10.59 -3.92 -1.12
N TYR A 23 -9.59 -4.49 -1.80
CA TYR A 23 -9.28 -5.92 -1.78
C TYR A 23 -8.02 -6.08 -0.94
N GLY A 24 -8.19 -5.94 0.37
CA GLY A 24 -7.16 -6.41 1.29
C GLY A 24 -7.04 -7.93 1.19
N GLU A 25 -6.05 -8.50 1.87
CA GLU A 25 -6.02 -9.95 2.05
C GLU A 25 -7.14 -10.35 3.04
N ASN A 26 -8.10 -11.16 2.58
CA ASN A 26 -9.10 -11.77 3.45
C ASN A 26 -8.41 -12.83 4.33
N VAL A 27 -8.07 -12.46 5.56
CA VAL A 27 -7.38 -13.35 6.51
C VAL A 27 -8.31 -14.33 7.19
N ALA A 28 -9.64 -14.20 7.02
CA ALA A 28 -10.62 -15.16 7.53
C ALA A 28 -10.84 -16.35 6.59
N TYR A 29 -10.42 -16.27 5.32
CA TYR A 29 -10.64 -17.32 4.34
C TYR A 29 -10.11 -18.69 4.80
N ARG A 30 -10.99 -19.69 4.84
CA ARG A 30 -10.74 -21.07 5.28
C ARG A 30 -10.18 -21.21 6.69
N LYS A 31 -10.36 -20.21 7.53
CA LYS A 31 -9.93 -20.27 8.93
C LYS A 31 -10.86 -21.11 9.79
N PRO A 32 -10.39 -21.66 10.91
CA PRO A 32 -11.25 -22.41 11.82
C PRO A 32 -12.43 -21.58 12.31
N ALA A 33 -13.64 -21.99 11.95
CA ALA A 33 -14.88 -21.36 12.39
C ALA A 33 -15.68 -22.30 13.29
N ASN A 34 -16.40 -21.72 14.26
CA ASN A 34 -17.26 -22.45 15.18
C ASN A 34 -18.54 -21.67 15.46
N GLN A 35 -19.56 -22.34 15.96
CA GLN A 35 -20.86 -21.74 16.25
C GLN A 35 -21.56 -22.40 17.44
N SER A 36 -22.51 -21.70 18.06
CA SER A 36 -23.17 -22.14 19.28
C SER A 36 -23.84 -23.51 19.16
N THR A 37 -24.49 -23.74 18.02
CA THR A 37 -25.22 -24.96 17.64
C THR A 37 -25.22 -25.06 16.12
N THR A 38 -25.56 -26.23 15.57
CA THR A 38 -25.55 -26.44 14.12
C THR A 38 -26.88 -26.99 13.64
N TYR A 39 -27.60 -26.19 12.86
CA TYR A 39 -28.82 -26.61 12.21
C TYR A 39 -28.49 -27.55 11.04
N GLN A 40 -28.99 -28.79 11.07
CA GLN A 40 -29.00 -29.73 9.94
C GLN A 40 -27.70 -29.86 9.11
N GLY A 41 -26.54 -29.65 9.73
CA GLY A 41 -25.23 -29.73 9.06
C GLY A 41 -24.75 -28.45 8.36
N TYR A 42 -25.45 -27.32 8.51
CA TYR A 42 -25.00 -26.00 8.07
C TYR A 42 -23.90 -25.46 9.00
N ASN A 43 -22.71 -26.05 8.86
CA ASN A 43 -21.55 -25.84 9.72
C ASN A 43 -21.01 -24.40 9.66
N ALA A 44 -20.35 -23.97 10.73
CA ALA A 44 -19.75 -22.65 10.83
C ALA A 44 -18.74 -22.35 9.71
N SER A 45 -18.02 -23.36 9.22
CA SER A 45 -17.01 -23.24 8.16
C SER A 45 -17.53 -22.70 6.83
N LEU A 46 -18.85 -22.79 6.60
CA LEU A 46 -19.48 -22.20 5.42
C LEU A 46 -19.39 -20.67 5.42
N GLY A 47 -19.32 -20.04 6.59
CA GLY A 47 -19.18 -18.58 6.68
C GLY A 47 -17.77 -18.05 6.39
N VAL A 48 -16.84 -18.87 5.93
CA VAL A 48 -15.45 -18.51 5.59
C VAL A 48 -14.93 -19.32 4.39
N ASP A 49 -15.84 -19.80 3.53
CA ASP A 49 -15.49 -20.72 2.44
C ASP A 49 -15.17 -20.00 1.11
N GLY A 50 -15.38 -18.67 1.06
CA GLY A 50 -15.19 -17.80 -0.09
C GLY A 50 -16.42 -17.66 -0.99
N LEU A 51 -17.56 -18.26 -0.62
CA LEU A 51 -18.78 -18.25 -1.42
C LEU A 51 -19.78 -17.22 -0.86
N ILE A 52 -19.81 -16.05 -1.49
CA ILE A 52 -20.59 -14.89 -1.02
C ILE A 52 -22.11 -14.96 -1.25
N SER A 53 -22.66 -16.10 -1.70
CA SER A 53 -24.09 -16.16 -2.01
C SER A 53 -24.91 -15.95 -0.73
N THR A 54 -25.82 -14.97 -0.78
CA THR A 54 -26.75 -14.71 0.33
C THR A 54 -28.01 -15.56 0.23
N ASN A 55 -28.18 -16.33 -0.85
CA ASN A 55 -29.30 -17.25 -0.99
C ASN A 55 -29.06 -18.52 -0.17
N PHE A 56 -29.90 -18.76 0.83
CA PHE A 56 -29.75 -19.91 1.72
C PHE A 56 -29.84 -21.26 1.00
N ASP A 57 -30.65 -21.34 -0.06
CA ASP A 57 -30.88 -22.58 -0.80
C ASP A 57 -29.65 -23.04 -1.61
N ASP A 58 -28.66 -22.14 -1.79
CA ASP A 58 -27.39 -22.48 -2.43
C ASP A 58 -26.51 -23.36 -1.52
N GLY A 59 -26.85 -23.46 -0.23
CA GLY A 59 -26.15 -24.33 0.72
C GLY A 59 -24.81 -23.79 1.20
N THR A 60 -24.50 -22.53 0.93
CA THR A 60 -23.22 -21.89 1.26
C THR A 60 -23.25 -21.06 2.55
N CYS A 61 -24.36 -21.05 3.28
CA CYS A 61 -24.45 -20.30 4.53
C CYS A 61 -24.39 -21.21 5.75
N SER A 62 -23.67 -20.79 6.79
CA SER A 62 -23.78 -21.38 8.11
C SER A 62 -25.15 -21.09 8.73
N HIS A 63 -25.59 -21.93 9.67
CA HIS A 63 -26.86 -21.72 10.36
C HIS A 63 -26.83 -22.37 11.75
N THR A 64 -27.04 -21.55 12.80
CA THR A 64 -27.24 -22.08 14.15
C THR A 64 -28.66 -22.62 14.32
N ASP A 65 -28.92 -23.50 15.28
CA ASP A 65 -30.28 -24.01 15.50
C ASP A 65 -31.31 -22.91 15.78
N VAL A 66 -32.56 -23.18 15.44
CA VAL A 66 -33.69 -22.33 15.82
C VAL A 66 -34.09 -22.61 17.28
N GLY A 67 -34.75 -21.66 17.92
CA GLY A 67 -35.27 -21.82 19.29
C GLY A 67 -34.30 -21.43 20.41
N GLN A 68 -33.13 -20.87 20.08
CA GLN A 68 -32.15 -20.48 21.09
C GLN A 68 -32.48 -19.11 21.71
N ASN A 69 -32.09 -18.91 22.97
CA ASN A 69 -32.14 -17.59 23.62
C ASN A 69 -30.88 -16.75 23.34
N TYR A 70 -29.86 -17.39 22.79
CA TYR A 70 -28.54 -16.83 22.54
C TYR A 70 -27.89 -17.64 21.42
N ALA A 71 -27.31 -16.98 20.43
CA ALA A 71 -26.58 -17.63 19.35
C ALA A 71 -25.28 -16.87 19.07
N TRP A 72 -24.22 -17.60 18.71
CA TRP A 72 -22.96 -17.01 18.29
C TRP A 72 -22.34 -17.80 17.15
N TRP A 73 -21.56 -17.10 16.34
CA TRP A 73 -20.67 -17.65 15.32
C TRP A 73 -19.31 -16.98 15.49
N THR A 74 -18.21 -17.71 15.33
CA THR A 74 -16.85 -17.19 15.49
C THR A 74 -15.91 -17.77 14.46
N VAL A 75 -14.88 -17.00 14.13
CA VAL A 75 -13.69 -17.45 13.39
C VAL A 75 -12.44 -17.14 14.21
N ASP A 76 -11.57 -18.14 14.33
CA ASP A 76 -10.21 -18.01 14.84
C ASP A 76 -9.28 -17.72 13.66
N LEU A 77 -8.64 -16.56 13.63
CA LEU A 77 -7.77 -16.16 12.53
C LEU A 77 -6.42 -16.89 12.54
N GLU A 78 -6.12 -17.65 13.61
CA GLU A 78 -4.89 -18.38 13.92
C GLU A 78 -3.65 -17.49 14.14
N GLU A 79 -3.64 -16.30 13.54
CA GLU A 79 -2.63 -15.27 13.64
C GLU A 79 -3.26 -13.91 14.00
N PHE A 80 -2.45 -12.96 14.44
CA PHE A 80 -2.92 -11.65 14.88
C PHE A 80 -2.69 -10.58 13.81
N TYR A 81 -3.77 -9.93 13.36
CA TYR A 81 -3.74 -8.95 12.28
C TYR A 81 -4.32 -7.60 12.72
N PHE A 82 -3.74 -6.50 12.27
CA PHE A 82 -4.46 -5.23 12.28
C PHE A 82 -5.54 -5.27 11.21
N ILE A 83 -6.80 -5.44 11.60
CA ILE A 83 -7.95 -5.49 10.68
C ILE A 83 -8.43 -4.08 10.40
N LYS A 84 -8.65 -3.73 9.13
CA LYS A 84 -9.18 -2.42 8.73
C LYS A 84 -10.70 -2.43 8.66
N PHE A 85 -11.27 -3.46 8.04
CA PHE A 85 -12.70 -3.69 8.03
C PHE A 85 -13.03 -5.17 7.92
N ILE A 86 -14.25 -5.47 8.34
CA ILE A 86 -14.87 -6.79 8.25
C ILE A 86 -16.09 -6.64 7.34
N ARG A 87 -16.21 -7.49 6.33
CA ARG A 87 -17.39 -7.59 5.48
C ARG A 87 -18.19 -8.82 5.87
N ILE A 88 -19.50 -8.66 6.00
CA ILE A 88 -20.40 -9.74 6.40
C ILE A 88 -21.48 -9.88 5.33
N TYR A 89 -21.61 -11.10 4.83
CA TYR A 89 -22.70 -11.57 4.00
C TYR A 89 -23.61 -12.44 4.86
N HIS A 90 -24.89 -12.10 4.92
CA HIS A 90 -25.90 -12.87 5.65
C HIS A 90 -27.11 -13.15 4.78
N ARG A 91 -27.90 -14.13 5.22
CA ARG A 91 -29.00 -14.72 4.45
C ARG A 91 -29.99 -13.65 3.96
N ASN A 92 -30.26 -13.64 2.66
CA ASN A 92 -31.33 -12.87 2.04
C ASN A 92 -32.70 -13.54 2.19
N GLY A 93 -33.79 -12.76 2.09
CA GLY A 93 -35.14 -13.28 2.07
C GLY A 93 -36.19 -12.31 2.61
N GLN A 94 -37.26 -12.11 1.86
CA GLN A 94 -38.34 -11.14 2.10
C GLN A 94 -39.05 -11.24 3.47
N TYR A 95 -38.89 -12.37 4.18
CA TYR A 95 -39.40 -12.62 5.55
C TYR A 95 -38.30 -12.86 6.60
N TYR A 96 -37.05 -12.78 6.18
CA TYR A 96 -35.86 -13.27 6.90
C TYR A 96 -34.68 -12.29 6.86
N GLU A 97 -34.79 -11.16 6.15
CA GLU A 97 -33.80 -10.08 5.95
C GLU A 97 -33.34 -9.35 7.22
N ASN A 98 -33.65 -9.90 8.38
CA ASN A 98 -33.77 -9.17 9.62
C ASN A 98 -33.07 -9.90 10.80
N ARG A 99 -32.34 -10.97 10.53
CA ARG A 99 -31.85 -11.93 11.54
C ARG A 99 -30.64 -11.43 12.34
N LEU A 100 -29.88 -10.48 11.80
CA LEU A 100 -28.74 -9.87 12.48
C LEU A 100 -29.06 -8.55 13.21
N HIS A 101 -30.32 -8.10 13.20
CA HIS A 101 -30.70 -6.97 14.05
C HIS A 101 -30.55 -7.32 15.53
N GLY A 102 -29.97 -6.41 16.31
CA GLY A 102 -29.64 -6.62 17.71
C GLY A 102 -28.38 -7.46 17.94
N SER A 103 -27.70 -7.90 16.88
CA SER A 103 -26.42 -8.60 17.00
C SER A 103 -25.26 -7.63 17.22
N ALA A 104 -24.25 -8.12 17.94
CA ALA A 104 -23.00 -7.43 18.20
C ALA A 104 -21.84 -8.21 17.58
N LEU A 105 -20.90 -7.48 16.99
CA LEU A 105 -19.65 -8.01 16.50
C LEU A 105 -18.54 -7.72 17.51
N TYR A 106 -17.76 -8.73 17.84
CA TYR A 106 -16.64 -8.65 18.77
C TYR A 106 -15.34 -9.06 18.07
N ALA A 107 -14.24 -8.43 18.49
CA ALA A 107 -12.89 -8.78 18.10
C ALA A 107 -12.09 -9.21 19.32
N LYS A 108 -11.32 -10.29 19.18
CA LYS A 108 -10.44 -10.83 20.22
C LYS A 108 -9.01 -10.37 19.99
N ASP A 109 -8.43 -9.68 20.96
CA ASP A 109 -7.02 -9.27 20.92
C ASP A 109 -6.07 -10.37 21.42
N LYS A 110 -4.76 -10.11 21.33
CA LYS A 110 -3.68 -11.01 21.80
C LYS A 110 -3.72 -11.32 23.29
N ASP A 111 -4.38 -10.48 24.08
CA ASP A 111 -4.54 -10.65 25.52
C ASP A 111 -5.78 -11.49 25.85
N ASN A 112 -6.42 -12.07 24.81
CA ASN A 112 -7.69 -12.80 24.86
C ASN A 112 -8.88 -11.95 25.32
N ILE A 113 -8.82 -10.64 25.11
CA ILE A 113 -9.91 -9.72 25.46
C ILE A 113 -10.84 -9.57 24.26
N TRP A 114 -12.13 -9.85 24.47
CA TRP A 114 -13.19 -9.60 23.49
C TRP A 114 -13.72 -8.17 23.64
N THR A 115 -13.54 -7.37 22.59
CA THR A 115 -14.04 -5.99 22.53
C THR A 115 -15.16 -5.90 21.50
N GLN A 116 -16.29 -5.29 21.87
CA GLN A 116 -17.36 -5.02 20.91
C GLN A 116 -16.90 -3.94 19.93
N ILE A 117 -16.92 -4.25 18.63
CA ILE A 117 -16.51 -3.34 17.56
C ILE A 117 -17.70 -2.80 16.75
N HIS A 118 -18.84 -3.47 16.81
CA HIS A 118 -20.06 -3.02 16.12
C HIS A 118 -21.31 -3.55 16.81
N PHE A 119 -22.40 -2.79 16.70
CA PHE A 119 -23.73 -3.20 17.13
C PHE A 119 -24.74 -2.87 16.03
N ASN A 120 -25.44 -3.89 15.55
CA ASN A 120 -26.50 -3.75 14.56
C ASN A 120 -27.78 -3.23 15.23
N SER A 121 -27.84 -1.91 15.46
CA SER A 121 -29.00 -1.23 16.05
C SER A 121 -30.21 -1.13 15.12
N THR A 122 -30.00 -1.39 13.83
CA THR A 122 -31.02 -1.45 12.79
C THR A 122 -30.92 -2.80 12.06
N TRP A 123 -31.79 -3.00 11.07
CA TRP A 123 -31.71 -4.15 10.18
C TRP A 123 -30.60 -3.94 9.15
N PRO A 124 -29.44 -4.64 9.25
CA PRO A 124 -28.36 -4.45 8.30
C PRO A 124 -28.75 -5.09 6.95
N PRO A 125 -28.32 -4.50 5.82
CA PRO A 125 -28.47 -5.15 4.51
C PRO A 125 -27.77 -6.52 4.49
N ASN A 126 -28.14 -7.38 3.55
CA ASN A 126 -27.57 -8.74 3.40
C ASN A 126 -26.05 -8.76 3.19
N GLU A 127 -25.48 -7.62 2.81
CA GLU A 127 -24.04 -7.37 2.75
C GLU A 127 -23.76 -6.02 3.42
N PHE A 128 -22.85 -5.99 4.40
CA PHE A 128 -22.42 -4.76 5.05
C PHE A 128 -20.96 -4.82 5.49
N ASN A 129 -20.35 -3.64 5.62
CA ASN A 129 -18.98 -3.47 6.09
C ASN A 129 -18.97 -2.86 7.49
N VAL A 130 -18.05 -3.32 8.33
CA VAL A 130 -17.74 -2.77 9.65
C VAL A 130 -16.30 -2.29 9.63
N SER A 131 -16.08 -0.99 9.77
CA SER A 131 -14.74 -0.44 10.01
C SER A 131 -14.27 -0.81 11.41
N VAL A 132 -13.01 -1.24 11.53
CA VAL A 132 -12.41 -1.61 12.80
C VAL A 132 -11.46 -0.51 13.24
N GLU A 133 -11.73 0.09 14.39
CA GLU A 133 -10.96 1.22 14.95
C GLU A 133 -10.06 0.81 16.12
N LEU A 134 -9.87 -0.50 16.31
CA LEU A 134 -8.99 -1.00 17.36
C LEU A 134 -7.53 -0.80 16.96
N ASN A 135 -6.79 -0.05 17.77
CA ASN A 135 -5.33 0.07 17.64
C ASN A 135 -4.61 -1.14 18.29
N LYS A 136 -5.08 -2.34 17.99
CA LYS A 136 -4.56 -3.62 18.50
C LYS A 136 -4.74 -4.69 17.43
N PRO A 137 -3.83 -5.66 17.34
CA PRO A 137 -3.99 -6.77 16.41
C PRO A 137 -5.02 -7.77 16.95
N ILE A 138 -5.84 -8.31 16.04
CA ILE A 138 -7.01 -9.14 16.30
C ILE A 138 -6.72 -10.55 15.80
N GLY A 139 -6.98 -11.55 16.64
CA GLY A 139 -6.81 -12.97 16.32
C GLY A 139 -8.13 -13.75 16.24
N GLY A 140 -9.27 -13.11 16.52
CA GLY A 140 -10.57 -13.78 16.41
C GLY A 140 -11.71 -12.79 16.26
N ILE A 141 -12.76 -13.21 15.57
CA ILE A 141 -13.97 -12.43 15.33
C ILE A 141 -15.18 -13.26 15.79
N MET A 142 -16.13 -12.63 16.47
CA MET A 142 -17.35 -13.28 16.94
C MET A 142 -18.56 -12.40 16.64
N LEU A 143 -19.54 -12.98 15.96
CA LEU A 143 -20.88 -12.43 15.84
C LEU A 143 -21.74 -13.08 16.92
N ASN A 144 -22.39 -12.26 17.74
CA ASN A 144 -23.19 -12.70 18.86
C ASN A 144 -24.56 -12.02 18.78
N ASN A 145 -25.62 -12.79 18.97
CA ASN A 145 -26.96 -12.26 19.16
C ASN A 145 -27.57 -12.78 20.46
N SER A 146 -27.88 -11.86 21.38
CA SER A 146 -28.53 -12.11 22.67
C SER A 146 -29.81 -11.28 22.85
N PHE A 147 -30.32 -10.64 21.79
CA PHE A 147 -31.38 -9.65 21.91
C PHE A 147 -32.75 -10.31 22.08
N LEU A 148 -33.31 -10.21 23.29
CA LEU A 148 -34.61 -10.72 23.70
C LEU A 148 -35.77 -9.85 23.17
N GLN A 149 -35.93 -9.73 21.85
CA GLN A 149 -37.20 -9.22 21.29
C GLN A 149 -37.93 -10.31 20.52
N GLN A 150 -38.82 -10.99 21.27
CA GLN A 150 -39.98 -11.73 20.76
C GLN A 150 -39.73 -13.00 19.93
N GLY A 151 -38.70 -13.79 20.23
CA GLY A 151 -38.60 -15.13 19.65
C GLY A 151 -37.23 -15.78 19.74
N ALA A 152 -37.19 -16.99 19.17
CA ALA A 152 -35.99 -17.75 18.88
C ALA A 152 -34.92 -16.92 18.15
N VAL A 153 -33.70 -16.85 18.70
CA VAL A 153 -32.53 -16.25 18.06
C VAL A 153 -31.74 -17.32 17.34
N PHE A 154 -31.22 -16.98 16.16
CA PHE A 154 -30.25 -17.81 15.43
C PHE A 154 -29.40 -16.89 14.54
N ILE A 155 -28.22 -17.36 14.15
CA ILE A 155 -27.28 -16.66 13.28
C ILE A 155 -27.13 -17.44 11.98
N CYS A 156 -27.11 -16.70 10.86
CA CYS A 156 -26.79 -17.24 9.55
C CYS A 156 -25.71 -16.36 8.92
N VAL A 157 -24.46 -16.83 8.90
CA VAL A 157 -23.37 -16.16 8.20
C VAL A 157 -23.16 -16.89 6.89
N CYS A 158 -23.37 -16.20 5.78
CA CYS A 158 -23.10 -16.72 4.44
C CYS A 158 -21.63 -16.57 4.07
N GLU A 159 -21.01 -15.46 4.44
CA GLU A 159 -19.56 -15.29 4.34
C GLU A 159 -19.14 -14.16 5.29
N LEU A 160 -17.98 -14.30 5.93
CA LEU A 160 -17.32 -13.24 6.67
C LEU A 160 -15.90 -13.08 6.14
N GLU A 161 -15.60 -11.88 5.65
CA GLU A 161 -14.28 -11.52 5.18
C GLU A 161 -13.65 -10.54 6.17
N ALA A 162 -12.42 -10.81 6.60
CA ALA A 162 -11.67 -9.94 7.48
C ALA A 162 -10.44 -9.42 6.74
N PHE A 163 -10.38 -8.10 6.51
CA PHE A 163 -9.33 -7.52 5.68
C PHE A 163 -8.25 -6.88 6.55
N LYS A 164 -7.05 -7.46 6.51
CA LYS A 164 -5.89 -6.89 7.20
C LYS A 164 -5.44 -5.58 6.54
N VAL A 165 -4.85 -4.70 7.33
CA VAL A 165 -4.07 -3.57 6.83
C VAL A 165 -2.85 -4.16 6.12
N ILE A 166 -2.76 -3.91 4.82
CA ILE A 166 -1.53 -4.15 4.06
C ILE A 166 -0.74 -2.85 4.15
N GLU A 167 0.40 -2.89 4.84
CA GLU A 167 1.30 -1.75 4.94
C GLU A 167 2.37 -1.87 3.86
N CYS A 168 2.57 -0.81 3.08
CA CYS A 168 3.77 -0.68 2.28
C CYS A 168 4.80 0.08 3.10
N VAL A 169 5.82 -0.66 3.54
CA VAL A 169 7.01 -0.05 4.12
C VAL A 169 7.83 0.48 2.95
N HIS A 170 7.83 1.79 2.75
CA HIS A 170 8.92 2.42 2.02
C HIS A 170 9.96 2.84 3.05
N ASP A 171 11.18 2.33 2.95
CA ASP A 171 12.32 2.97 3.61
C ASP A 171 12.41 4.39 3.06
N PHE A 172 12.38 5.40 3.92
CA PHE A 172 12.48 6.83 3.57
C PHE A 172 13.23 7.08 2.24
N ILE A 173 12.61 7.76 1.28
CA ILE A 173 13.34 8.18 0.07
C ILE A 173 14.34 9.25 0.51
N GLU A 174 15.56 8.83 0.80
CA GLU A 174 16.64 9.74 1.16
C GLU A 174 16.93 10.69 0.01
N ASN A 175 17.06 11.98 0.32
CA ASN A 175 17.33 13.04 -0.66
C ASN A 175 16.23 13.17 -1.74
N GLY A 176 14.98 12.93 -1.34
CA GLY A 176 13.81 13.18 -2.15
C GLY A 176 12.61 13.59 -1.30
N ASN A 177 11.51 13.92 -1.96
CA ASN A 177 10.26 14.30 -1.33
C ASN A 177 9.15 13.35 -1.75
N ILE A 178 8.29 13.02 -0.79
CA ILE A 178 7.10 12.19 -1.00
C ILE A 178 5.88 13.05 -0.70
N VAL A 179 5.03 13.22 -1.70
CA VAL A 179 3.73 13.88 -1.54
C VAL A 179 2.64 12.81 -1.57
N VAL A 180 1.90 12.69 -0.47
CA VAL A 180 0.78 11.75 -0.38
C VAL A 180 -0.36 12.22 -1.27
N VAL A 181 -0.75 11.38 -2.22
CA VAL A 181 -1.90 11.62 -3.11
C VAL A 181 -3.16 10.96 -2.53
N LYS A 182 -3.03 9.71 -2.06
CA LYS A 182 -4.14 8.93 -1.46
C LYS A 182 -3.65 8.01 -0.33
N TYR A 183 -4.53 7.78 0.64
CA TYR A 183 -4.44 6.71 1.66
C TYR A 183 -3.06 6.58 2.36
N GLY A 184 -2.50 7.69 2.83
CA GLY A 184 -1.28 7.73 3.66
C GLY A 184 -1.38 8.78 4.76
N ASP A 185 -0.58 8.62 5.83
CA ASP A 185 -0.48 9.57 6.94
C ASP A 185 0.84 10.37 6.88
N SER A 186 0.85 11.52 7.55
CA SER A 186 2.00 12.40 7.82
C SER A 186 3.21 11.68 8.42
N ASN A 187 3.00 10.54 9.09
CA ASN A 187 4.06 9.68 9.64
C ASN A 187 4.61 8.65 8.63
N GLN A 188 4.31 8.78 7.34
CA GLN A 188 4.79 7.88 6.26
C GLN A 188 4.33 6.42 6.43
N THR A 189 3.19 6.21 7.07
CA THR A 189 2.51 4.90 7.06
C THR A 189 1.58 4.84 5.85
N PHE A 190 1.88 3.92 4.94
CA PHE A 190 1.16 3.75 3.67
C PHE A 190 0.45 2.41 3.66
N THR A 191 -0.84 2.40 3.29
CA THR A 191 -1.63 1.16 3.21
C THR A 191 -1.95 0.78 1.78
N PHE A 192 -2.44 -0.44 1.50
CA PHE A 192 -2.91 -0.83 0.17
C PHE A 192 -3.75 0.27 -0.52
N GLY A 193 -3.44 0.52 -1.80
CA GLY A 193 -4.02 1.59 -2.61
C GLY A 193 -3.45 2.99 -2.31
N ALA A 194 -2.54 3.12 -1.35
CA ALA A 194 -1.80 4.36 -1.11
C ALA A 194 -1.09 4.76 -2.39
N THR A 195 -1.27 6.02 -2.77
CA THR A 195 -0.64 6.59 -3.95
C THR A 195 0.20 7.76 -3.50
N VAL A 196 1.47 7.79 -3.89
CA VAL A 196 2.39 8.88 -3.57
C VAL A 196 3.09 9.37 -4.83
N ASN A 197 3.33 10.67 -4.89
CA ASN A 197 4.19 11.28 -5.90
C ASN A 197 5.59 11.47 -5.31
N VAL A 198 6.59 10.96 -6.00
CA VAL A 198 7.99 10.99 -5.60
C VAL A 198 8.74 11.97 -6.48
N THR A 199 9.52 12.85 -5.85
CA THR A 199 10.50 13.73 -6.51
C THR A 199 11.85 13.60 -5.82
N CYS A 200 12.94 13.88 -6.54
CA CYS A 200 14.27 13.95 -5.95
C CYS A 200 14.67 15.39 -5.64
N ASP A 201 15.47 15.56 -4.59
CA ASP A 201 16.04 16.85 -4.22
C ASP A 201 17.02 17.34 -5.29
N GLU A 202 17.28 18.64 -5.29
CA GLU A 202 18.22 19.24 -6.23
C GLU A 202 19.61 18.60 -6.12
N GLY A 203 20.17 18.14 -7.24
CA GLY A 203 21.44 17.42 -7.29
C GLY A 203 21.34 15.90 -7.18
N TYR A 204 20.13 15.37 -7.04
CA TYR A 204 19.82 13.95 -7.16
C TYR A 204 18.95 13.66 -8.40
N ARG A 205 19.02 12.43 -8.90
CA ARG A 205 18.25 11.91 -10.02
C ARG A 205 17.56 10.62 -9.60
N MET A 206 16.32 10.46 -10.06
CA MET A 206 15.52 9.27 -9.76
C MET A 206 16.16 8.02 -10.37
N SER A 207 16.17 6.94 -9.60
CA SER A 207 16.54 5.61 -10.02
C SER A 207 15.44 4.62 -9.67
N ASP A 208 15.16 3.70 -10.59
CA ASP A 208 14.19 2.61 -10.42
C ASP A 208 14.96 1.28 -10.41
N ASP A 209 14.90 0.54 -9.30
CA ASP A 209 15.74 -0.64 -9.06
C ASP A 209 17.25 -0.39 -9.32
N GLY A 210 17.72 0.80 -8.95
CA GLY A 210 19.11 1.23 -9.14
C GLY A 210 19.47 1.69 -10.56
N VAL A 211 18.51 1.72 -11.49
CA VAL A 211 18.70 2.22 -12.85
C VAL A 211 18.23 3.66 -12.93
N LEU A 212 19.12 4.59 -13.31
CA LEU A 212 18.78 6.00 -13.46
C LEU A 212 17.68 6.21 -14.50
N THR A 213 16.70 7.04 -14.15
CA THR A 213 15.61 7.46 -15.03
C THR A 213 15.78 8.93 -15.41
N ASN A 214 15.05 9.37 -16.45
CA ASN A 214 14.94 10.78 -16.81
C ASN A 214 13.66 11.42 -16.23
N GLU A 215 12.97 10.72 -15.33
CA GLU A 215 11.75 11.20 -14.70
C GLU A 215 12.10 12.21 -13.60
N THR A 216 11.45 13.38 -13.61
CA THR A 216 11.59 14.39 -12.55
C THR A 216 10.62 14.16 -11.40
N GLU A 217 9.50 13.52 -11.70
CA GLU A 217 8.51 13.07 -10.73
C GLU A 217 7.91 11.74 -11.19
N SER A 218 7.44 10.95 -10.24
CA SER A 218 6.79 9.68 -10.55
C SER A 218 5.79 9.28 -9.48
N THR A 219 4.66 8.74 -9.91
CA THR A 219 3.61 8.27 -9.01
C THR A 219 3.71 6.76 -8.83
N ILE A 220 3.79 6.31 -7.58
CA ILE A 220 3.83 4.89 -7.21
C ILE A 220 2.64 4.54 -6.31
N GLU A 221 2.24 3.27 -6.37
CA GLU A 221 1.08 2.76 -5.63
C GLU A 221 1.44 1.54 -4.78
N CYS A 222 0.87 1.47 -3.58
CA CYS A 222 0.99 0.33 -2.69
C CYS A 222 0.06 -0.82 -3.13
N ASN A 223 0.63 -1.95 -3.54
CA ASN A 223 -0.11 -3.09 -4.07
C ASN A 223 -0.60 -4.07 -2.98
N VAL A 224 -1.39 -5.07 -3.38
CA VAL A 224 -1.98 -6.07 -2.48
C VAL A 224 -0.95 -6.93 -1.73
N SER A 225 0.30 -6.95 -2.19
CA SER A 225 1.39 -7.69 -1.57
C SER A 225 2.19 -6.85 -0.56
N GLY A 226 1.81 -5.58 -0.34
CA GLY A 226 2.55 -4.68 0.54
C GLY A 226 3.82 -4.11 -0.09
N ASN A 227 3.93 -4.15 -1.43
CA ASN A 227 5.03 -3.56 -2.17
C ASN A 227 4.56 -2.36 -2.99
N TRP A 228 5.45 -1.39 -3.18
CA TRP A 228 5.22 -0.33 -4.17
C TRP A 228 5.30 -0.88 -5.59
N THR A 229 4.57 -0.26 -6.52
CA THR A 229 4.60 -0.63 -7.95
C THR A 229 5.98 -0.49 -8.58
N ARG A 230 6.85 0.35 -8.01
CA ARG A 230 8.23 0.61 -8.43
C ARG A 230 9.12 0.82 -7.21
N ASN A 231 10.41 0.60 -7.37
CA ASN A 231 11.39 0.72 -6.29
C ASN A 231 12.26 1.97 -6.54
N LEU A 232 11.66 3.12 -6.25
CA LEU A 232 12.26 4.42 -6.56
C LEU A 232 13.22 4.88 -5.46
N THR A 233 14.39 5.35 -5.89
CA THR A 233 15.43 5.92 -5.04
C THR A 233 15.99 7.19 -5.67
N CYS A 234 16.64 8.04 -4.88
CA CYS A 234 17.28 9.27 -5.37
C CYS A 234 18.80 9.15 -5.30
N SER A 235 19.44 9.03 -6.46
CA SER A 235 20.89 8.86 -6.60
C SER A 235 21.56 10.19 -6.94
N VAL A 236 22.72 10.48 -6.34
CA VAL A 236 23.45 11.74 -6.62
C VAL A 236 23.84 11.86 -8.09
N ILE A 237 23.70 13.05 -8.67
CA ILE A 237 24.09 13.32 -10.06
C ILE A 237 25.61 13.34 -10.19
N LEU A 238 26.13 12.60 -11.17
CA LEU A 238 27.55 12.51 -11.50
C LEU A 238 27.80 13.01 -12.93
N CYS A 239 28.73 13.95 -13.10
CA CYS A 239 29.06 14.51 -14.42
C CYS A 239 30.15 13.75 -15.19
N GLY A 240 30.64 12.64 -14.64
CA GLY A 240 31.74 11.88 -15.22
C GLY A 240 33.06 12.66 -15.20
N SER A 241 33.99 12.28 -16.09
CA SER A 241 35.29 12.95 -16.19
C SER A 241 35.16 14.34 -16.83
N PRO A 242 35.82 15.37 -16.29
CA PRO A 242 35.72 16.71 -16.84
C PRO A 242 36.35 16.80 -18.23
N PRO A 243 35.68 17.44 -19.20
CA PRO A 243 36.19 17.56 -20.56
C PRO A 243 37.18 18.73 -20.68
N ASN A 244 38.09 18.64 -21.64
CA ASN A 244 38.92 19.76 -22.13
C ASN A 244 39.75 20.47 -21.04
N ILE A 245 40.37 19.73 -20.13
CA ILE A 245 41.35 20.30 -19.19
C ILE A 245 42.60 20.76 -19.97
N PRO A 246 43.00 22.04 -19.87
CA PRO A 246 44.18 22.55 -20.56
C PRO A 246 45.47 21.83 -20.14
N SER A 247 46.28 21.46 -21.13
CA SER A 247 47.65 21.02 -20.88
C SER A 247 48.46 22.15 -20.22
N ASN A 248 49.49 21.79 -19.45
CA ASN A 248 50.31 22.75 -18.69
C ASN A 248 49.50 23.58 -17.68
N SER A 249 48.47 22.95 -17.11
CA SER A 249 47.68 23.53 -16.02
C SER A 249 47.56 22.54 -14.86
N LYS A 250 47.30 23.08 -13.67
CA LYS A 250 46.98 22.34 -12.46
C LYS A 250 45.50 22.51 -12.18
N GLU A 251 44.79 21.40 -12.05
CA GLU A 251 43.37 21.40 -11.67
C GLU A 251 43.18 21.79 -10.20
N ILE A 252 42.19 22.65 -9.96
CA ILE A 252 41.73 23.05 -8.63
C ILE A 252 40.24 22.70 -8.56
N ILE A 253 39.92 21.64 -7.82
CA ILE A 253 38.57 21.10 -7.71
C ILE A 253 37.93 21.61 -6.42
N THR A 254 36.75 22.22 -6.55
CA THR A 254 35.84 22.46 -5.41
C THR A 254 34.80 21.34 -5.41
N PRO A 255 34.76 20.48 -4.37
CA PRO A 255 33.80 19.38 -4.31
C PRO A 255 32.37 19.88 -4.41
N GLY A 256 31.53 19.09 -5.08
CA GLY A 256 30.09 19.27 -5.15
C GLY A 256 29.37 18.61 -3.97
N LEU A 257 28.11 18.31 -4.19
CA LEU A 257 27.19 17.79 -3.17
C LEU A 257 27.69 16.54 -2.43
N ALA A 258 28.32 15.60 -3.14
CA ALA A 258 28.82 14.34 -2.57
C ALA A 258 30.23 13.96 -3.08
N GLY A 259 31.02 14.94 -3.56
CA GLY A 259 32.39 14.71 -4.00
C GLY A 259 32.83 15.50 -5.23
N ASN A 260 34.01 15.16 -5.76
CA ASN A 260 34.72 15.97 -6.76
C ASN A 260 34.04 16.06 -8.14
N ASN A 261 33.20 15.08 -8.51
CA ASN A 261 32.53 15.01 -9.81
C ASN A 261 31.00 14.99 -9.72
N THR A 262 30.45 15.36 -8.56
CA THR A 262 29.00 15.36 -8.31
C THR A 262 28.38 16.71 -8.59
N TYR A 263 27.04 16.78 -8.59
CA TYR A 263 26.29 18.02 -8.77
C TYR A 263 26.93 19.22 -8.07
N ASN A 264 27.01 20.33 -8.80
CA ASN A 264 27.55 21.60 -8.33
C ASN A 264 29.05 21.61 -8.02
N ALA A 265 29.78 20.52 -8.27
CA ALA A 265 31.23 20.55 -8.25
C ALA A 265 31.75 21.55 -9.29
N THR A 266 32.85 22.22 -8.98
CA THR A 266 33.48 23.17 -9.91
C THR A 266 34.96 22.89 -10.07
N ILE A 267 35.46 23.14 -11.28
CA ILE A 267 36.87 23.01 -11.61
C ILE A 267 37.35 24.34 -12.19
N THR A 268 38.37 24.88 -11.55
CA THR A 268 39.23 25.92 -12.11
C THR A 268 40.61 25.32 -12.38
N VAL A 269 41.43 26.05 -13.13
CA VAL A 269 42.80 25.65 -13.38
C VAL A 269 43.76 26.78 -13.02
N GLU A 270 45.02 26.44 -12.87
CA GLU A 270 46.12 27.39 -12.72
C GLU A 270 47.22 26.98 -13.70
N CYS A 271 47.65 27.90 -14.58
CA CYS A 271 48.74 27.60 -15.50
C CYS A 271 50.03 27.36 -14.72
N ILE A 272 50.77 26.30 -15.08
CA ILE A 272 52.05 26.00 -14.45
C ILE A 272 53.09 27.07 -14.80
N GLU A 273 54.19 27.09 -14.05
CA GLU A 273 55.27 28.04 -14.27
C GLU A 273 55.77 28.03 -15.73
N GLY A 274 55.94 29.21 -16.32
CA GLY A 274 56.31 29.39 -17.73
C GLY A 274 55.14 29.53 -18.71
N TYR A 275 53.90 29.36 -18.26
CA TYR A 275 52.69 29.49 -19.08
C TYR A 275 51.76 30.60 -18.56
N ASN A 276 50.92 31.14 -19.45
CA ASN A 276 49.90 32.15 -19.14
C ASN A 276 48.59 31.83 -19.87
N TYR A 277 47.48 32.34 -19.34
CA TYR A 277 46.17 32.27 -19.96
C TYR A 277 46.13 32.97 -21.32
N SER A 278 45.44 32.37 -22.29
CA SER A 278 44.92 33.11 -23.44
C SER A 278 43.84 34.11 -22.98
N LEU A 279 43.81 35.31 -23.58
CA LEU A 279 42.94 36.44 -23.19
C LEU A 279 41.42 36.24 -23.41
N HIS A 280 40.92 35.00 -23.38
CA HIS A 280 39.51 34.69 -23.61
C HIS A 280 38.70 34.70 -22.30
N GLU A 281 37.37 34.78 -22.42
CA GLU A 281 36.47 34.67 -21.27
C GLU A 281 36.59 33.28 -20.62
N ILE A 282 37.19 33.24 -19.43
CA ILE A 282 37.35 32.02 -18.63
C ILE A 282 36.13 31.85 -17.74
N LYS A 283 35.47 30.68 -17.83
CA LYS A 283 34.38 30.29 -16.94
C LYS A 283 34.69 28.93 -16.31
N PRO A 284 34.65 28.80 -14.97
CA PRO A 284 34.91 27.51 -14.32
C PRO A 284 33.98 26.43 -14.89
N LEU A 285 34.50 25.20 -15.02
CA LEU A 285 33.64 24.06 -15.31
C LEU A 285 32.76 23.82 -14.09
N ARG A 286 31.46 23.61 -14.30
CA ARG A 286 30.47 23.33 -13.25
C ARG A 286 29.64 22.12 -13.65
N CYS A 287 29.54 21.15 -12.74
CA CYS A 287 28.68 19.98 -12.91
C CYS A 287 27.21 20.37 -12.73
N THR A 288 26.39 20.16 -13.76
CA THR A 288 24.97 20.56 -13.78
C THR A 288 24.04 19.41 -13.38
N SER A 289 22.75 19.73 -13.25
CA SER A 289 21.68 18.78 -12.94
C SER A 289 21.50 17.71 -14.04
N ASP A 290 21.96 18.01 -15.26
CA ASP A 290 21.87 17.07 -16.38
C ASP A 290 22.97 16.01 -16.35
N GLY A 291 23.92 16.10 -15.41
CA GLY A 291 25.09 15.23 -15.36
C GLY A 291 26.13 15.61 -16.40
N VAL A 292 26.25 16.92 -16.72
CA VAL A 292 27.21 17.42 -17.71
C VAL A 292 28.03 18.56 -17.11
N TRP A 293 29.32 18.59 -17.44
CA TRP A 293 30.20 19.73 -17.13
C TRP A 293 29.94 20.88 -18.11
N THR A 294 29.62 22.06 -17.59
CA THR A 294 29.41 23.28 -18.39
C THR A 294 30.38 24.37 -17.96
N GLY A 295 30.87 25.17 -18.91
CA GLY A 295 31.91 26.17 -18.67
C GLY A 295 32.99 26.09 -19.73
N HIS A 296 34.00 26.95 -19.62
CA HIS A 296 35.11 26.98 -20.56
C HIS A 296 36.39 27.46 -19.88
N LEU A 297 37.35 26.55 -19.75
CA LEU A 297 38.67 26.87 -19.21
C LEU A 297 39.51 27.53 -20.30
N GLY A 298 40.29 28.55 -19.92
CA GLY A 298 41.25 29.17 -20.83
C GLY A 298 42.47 28.28 -21.07
N ASN A 299 43.07 28.36 -22.26
CA ASN A 299 44.28 27.60 -22.59
C ASN A 299 45.52 28.22 -21.92
N CYS A 300 46.46 27.38 -21.51
CA CYS A 300 47.76 27.79 -20.98
C CYS A 300 48.82 27.74 -22.10
N ASN A 301 49.21 28.91 -22.59
CA ASN A 301 50.21 29.05 -23.66
C ASN A 301 51.56 29.48 -23.06
N GLY A 302 52.67 29.03 -23.68
CA GLY A 302 54.01 29.44 -23.26
C GLY A 302 54.18 30.95 -23.33
N LYS A 303 54.86 31.51 -22.33
CA LYS A 303 55.23 32.93 -22.27
C LYS A 303 56.22 33.32 -23.36
#